data_AF-A0A2R6A6W0-F1
#
_entry.id   AF-A0A2R6A6W0-F1
#
_cell.length_a   1.000
_cell.length_b   1.000
_cell.length_c   1.000
_cell.angle_alpha   90.00
_cell.angle_beta   90.00
_cell.angle_gamma   90.00
#
_symmetry.space_group_name_H-M   'P 1'
#
loop_
_entity.id
_entity.type
_entity.pdbx_description
1 polymer ?
#
loop_
_entity_poly.entity_id
_entity_poly.type
_entity_poly.pdbx_seq_one_letter_code
_entity_poly.pdbx_strand_id
1 'polypeptide(L)'
;MASSVKTSQSESQNIDKSTLNKLARIAAKARVSRLDKSQVNNLLEMLYSTNNPELLLIYLARQAGRNEIDKDVARELYEILNNKNLNEAVQILGIFKWLFEAGERTRDFDQFLRQTANQNQLLEEYIKFVLRGR
;
A
#
# COMPACT_ATOMS: atom_id res chain seq x y z
N MET A 1 23.64 -11.78 41.97
CA MET A 1 22.58 -10.94 41.36
C MET A 1 23.05 -10.54 39.98
N ALA A 2 22.68 -11.32 38.96
CA ALA A 2 22.99 -10.99 37.56
C ALA A 2 21.66 -10.67 36.87
N SER A 3 21.55 -9.42 36.45
CA SER A 3 20.36 -8.83 35.84
C SER A 3 20.00 -9.55 34.54
N SER A 4 18.77 -10.06 34.47
CA SER A 4 18.17 -10.52 33.23
C SER A 4 17.99 -9.35 32.28
N VAL A 5 18.88 -9.23 31.31
CA VAL A 5 18.64 -8.44 30.11
C VAL A 5 17.54 -9.18 29.35
N LYS A 6 16.29 -8.75 29.54
CA LYS A 6 15.20 -9.09 28.62
C LYS A 6 15.53 -8.42 27.30
N THR A 7 16.18 -9.16 26.42
CA THR A 7 16.30 -8.83 25.01
C THR A 7 14.87 -8.78 24.47
N SER A 8 14.29 -7.59 24.41
CA SER A 8 13.05 -7.31 23.69
C SER A 8 13.31 -7.53 22.20
N GLN A 9 13.23 -8.80 21.79
CA GLN A 9 13.18 -9.17 20.40
C GLN A 9 11.97 -8.44 19.80
N SER A 10 12.26 -7.48 18.93
CA SER A 10 11.28 -6.76 18.13
C SER A 10 10.45 -7.79 17.36
N GLU A 11 9.19 -7.96 17.74
CA GLU A 11 8.20 -8.65 16.95
C GLU A 11 8.19 -7.97 15.58
N SER A 12 8.81 -8.61 14.59
CA SER A 12 8.63 -8.23 13.20
C SER A 12 7.17 -8.52 12.89
N GLN A 13 6.32 -7.50 13.05
CA GLN A 13 4.90 -7.62 12.77
C GLN A 13 4.76 -7.97 11.29
N ASN A 14 4.37 -9.22 11.04
CA ASN A 14 4.26 -9.79 9.71
C ASN A 14 2.97 -9.25 9.08
N ILE A 15 3.07 -8.54 7.95
CA ILE A 15 1.90 -8.06 7.20
C ILE A 15 1.11 -9.29 6.75
N ASP A 16 -0.13 -9.42 7.20
CA ASP A 16 -0.95 -10.60 6.94
C ASP A 16 -1.36 -10.72 5.47
N LYS A 17 -1.68 -11.94 5.03
CA LYS A 17 -2.03 -12.23 3.63
C LYS A 17 -3.24 -11.43 3.13
N SER A 18 -4.22 -11.14 4.01
CA SER A 18 -5.40 -10.34 3.64
C SER A 18 -4.99 -8.91 3.33
N THR A 19 -4.13 -8.31 4.16
CA THR A 19 -3.56 -6.99 3.90
C THR A 19 -2.77 -6.95 2.60
N LEU A 20 -1.93 -7.96 2.31
CA LEU A 20 -1.20 -8.04 1.04
C LEU A 20 -2.15 -8.11 -0.18
N ASN A 21 -3.22 -8.92 -0.09
CA ASN A 21 -4.23 -9.00 -1.15
C ASN A 21 -4.93 -7.65 -1.35
N LYS A 22 -5.29 -6.94 -0.27
CA LYS A 22 -5.87 -5.60 -0.37
C LYS A 22 -4.89 -4.62 -1.03
N LEU A 23 -3.61 -4.63 -0.65
CA LEU A 23 -2.60 -3.75 -1.24
C LEU A 23 -2.41 -4.01 -2.74
N ALA A 24 -2.44 -5.27 -3.18
CA ALA A 24 -2.41 -5.62 -4.61
C ALA A 24 -3.61 -5.05 -5.37
N ARG A 25 -4.80 -5.09 -4.75
CA ARG A 25 -6.02 -4.49 -5.32
C ARG A 25 -5.89 -2.98 -5.47
N ILE A 26 -5.45 -2.32 -4.41
CA ILE A 26 -5.32 -0.87 -4.35
C ILE A 26 -4.27 -0.41 -5.36
N ALA A 27 -3.14 -1.11 -5.46
CA ALA A 27 -2.12 -0.84 -6.47
C ALA A 27 -2.68 -0.96 -7.90
N ALA A 28 -3.42 -2.04 -8.21
CA ALA A 28 -4.09 -2.19 -9.50
C ALA A 28 -5.06 -1.03 -9.79
N LYS A 29 -5.89 -0.63 -8.81
CA LYS A 29 -6.80 0.51 -8.94
C LYS A 29 -6.05 1.82 -9.18
N ALA A 30 -4.96 2.06 -8.44
CA ALA A 30 -4.12 3.23 -8.62
C ALA A 30 -3.51 3.31 -10.03
N ARG A 31 -3.21 2.16 -10.66
CA ARG A 31 -2.81 2.12 -12.08
C ARG A 31 -3.95 2.50 -13.01
N VAL A 32 -5.16 1.99 -12.77
CA VAL A 32 -6.35 2.34 -13.58
C VAL A 32 -6.70 3.81 -13.45
N SER A 33 -6.63 4.39 -12.25
CA SER A 33 -6.91 5.80 -12.00
C SER A 33 -5.77 6.74 -12.41
N ARG A 34 -4.68 6.20 -12.99
CA ARG A 34 -3.52 6.96 -13.48
C ARG A 34 -2.85 7.81 -12.41
N LEU A 35 -2.80 7.29 -11.18
CA LEU A 35 -2.00 7.89 -10.12
C LEU A 35 -0.55 8.07 -10.61
N ASP A 36 0.06 9.21 -10.31
CA ASP A 36 1.44 9.49 -10.68
C ASP A 36 2.42 8.89 -9.65
N LYS A 37 3.58 8.45 -10.13
CA LYS A 37 4.64 7.89 -9.28
C LYS A 37 5.12 8.88 -8.20
N SER A 38 5.18 10.17 -8.52
CA SER A 38 5.51 11.23 -7.57
C SER A 38 4.51 11.29 -6.42
N GLN A 39 3.22 11.06 -6.67
CA GLN A 39 2.19 11.09 -5.62
C GLN A 39 2.37 9.93 -4.63
N VAL A 40 2.76 8.74 -5.12
CA VAL A 40 3.10 7.60 -4.25
C VAL A 40 4.35 7.90 -3.41
N ASN A 41 5.38 8.51 -4.00
CA ASN A 41 6.59 8.90 -3.27
C ASN A 41 6.29 9.95 -2.19
N ASN A 42 5.45 10.95 -2.51
CA ASN A 42 5.06 12.00 -1.57
C ASN A 42 4.39 11.44 -0.31
N LEU A 43 3.65 10.33 -0.40
CA LEU A 43 3.07 9.67 0.79
C LEU A 43 4.16 9.16 1.74
N LEU A 44 5.20 8.52 1.21
CA LEU A 44 6.33 8.03 2.01
C LEU A 44 7.17 9.19 2.56
N GLU A 45 7.45 10.21 1.74
CA GLU A 45 8.18 11.40 2.18
C GLU A 45 7.45 12.14 3.30
N MET A 46 6.13 12.27 3.21
CA MET A 46 5.30 12.83 4.28
C MET A 46 5.40 12.00 5.56
N LEU A 47 5.33 10.68 5.47
CA LEU A 47 5.45 9.80 6.63
C LEU A 47 6.84 9.90 7.28
N TYR A 48 7.92 9.89 6.49
CA TYR A 48 9.29 9.99 6.99
C TYR A 48 9.63 11.36 7.57
N SER A 49 9.15 12.44 6.96
CA SER A 49 9.40 13.80 7.45
C SER A 49 8.66 14.11 8.74
N THR A 50 7.44 13.60 8.89
CA THR A 50 6.62 13.88 10.07
C THR A 50 6.78 12.86 11.19
N ASN A 51 7.19 11.62 10.87
CA ASN A 51 7.17 10.48 11.77
C ASN A 51 5.81 10.30 12.48
N ASN A 52 4.72 10.74 11.84
CA ASN A 52 3.38 10.75 12.44
C ASN A 52 2.35 10.17 11.45
N PRO A 53 1.86 8.93 11.67
CA PRO A 53 0.83 8.31 10.86
C PRO A 53 -0.47 9.10 10.77
N GLU A 54 -0.89 9.83 11.82
CA GLU A 54 -2.12 10.63 11.78
C GLU A 54 -2.00 11.79 10.77
N LEU A 55 -0.83 12.42 10.70
CA LEU A 55 -0.56 13.48 9.71
C LEU A 55 -0.53 12.92 8.28
N LEU A 56 -0.06 11.68 8.10
CA LEU A 56 -0.18 10.98 6.81
C LEU A 56 -1.66 10.76 6.43
N LEU A 57 -2.54 10.36 7.36
CA LEU A 57 -3.96 10.18 7.07
C LEU A 57 -4.64 11.49 6.68
N ILE A 58 -4.32 12.59 7.37
CA ILE A 58 -4.80 13.95 7.02
C ILE A 58 -4.29 14.36 5.63
N TYR A 59 -3.01 14.09 5.34
CA TYR A 59 -2.43 14.37 4.03
C TYR A 59 -3.15 13.57 2.93
N LEU A 60 -3.37 12.27 3.13
CA LEU A 60 -4.09 11.40 2.20
C LEU A 60 -5.51 11.92 1.92
N ALA A 61 -6.24 12.34 2.96
CA ALA A 61 -7.57 12.94 2.82
C ALA A 61 -7.52 14.26 2.01
N ARG A 62 -6.52 15.11 2.25
CA ARG A 62 -6.30 16.34 1.46
C ARG A 62 -6.03 16.03 -0.01
N GLN A 63 -5.19 15.04 -0.29
CA GLN A 63 -4.87 14.62 -1.65
C GLN A 63 -6.13 14.12 -2.40
N ALA A 64 -6.96 13.33 -1.73
CA ALA A 64 -8.24 12.89 -2.27
C ALA A 64 -9.22 14.06 -2.50
N GLY A 65 -9.28 15.01 -1.56
CA GLY A 65 -10.12 16.20 -1.68
C GLY A 65 -9.75 17.12 -2.84
N ARG A 66 -8.49 17.09 -3.29
CA ARG A 66 -7.99 17.82 -4.46
C ARG A 66 -8.11 17.05 -5.77
N ASN A 67 -8.64 15.83 -5.72
CA ASN A 67 -8.64 14.87 -6.84
C ASN A 67 -7.22 14.57 -7.36
N GLU A 68 -6.19 14.76 -6.53
CA GLU A 68 -4.82 14.36 -6.85
C GLU A 68 -4.69 12.82 -6.72
N ILE A 69 -5.33 12.24 -5.71
CA ILE A 69 -5.47 10.79 -5.55
C ILE A 69 -6.94 10.43 -5.74
N ASP A 70 -7.21 9.35 -6.48
CA ASP A 70 -8.56 8.81 -6.61
C ASP A 70 -9.18 8.50 -5.23
N LYS A 71 -10.46 8.85 -5.05
CA LYS A 71 -11.12 8.78 -3.75
C LYS A 71 -11.24 7.35 -3.22
N ASP A 72 -11.45 6.36 -4.09
CA ASP A 72 -11.54 4.96 -3.68
C ASP A 72 -10.17 4.40 -3.30
N VAL A 73 -9.12 4.76 -4.05
CA VAL A 73 -7.74 4.43 -3.69
C VAL A 73 -7.38 5.03 -2.33
N ALA A 74 -7.69 6.30 -2.11
CA ALA A 74 -7.40 6.98 -0.85
C ALA A 74 -8.19 6.38 0.33
N ARG A 75 -9.48 6.08 0.14
CA ARG A 75 -10.32 5.44 1.16
C ARG A 75 -9.78 4.07 1.55
N GLU A 76 -9.42 3.22 0.58
CA GLU A 76 -8.91 1.88 0.87
C GLU A 76 -7.51 1.91 1.51
N LEU A 77 -6.65 2.85 1.12
CA LEU A 77 -5.38 3.08 1.83
C LEU A 77 -5.62 3.54 3.26
N TYR A 78 -6.56 4.47 3.49
CA TYR A 78 -6.94 4.91 4.83
C TYR A 78 -7.39 3.73 5.70
N GLU A 79 -8.25 2.85 5.19
CA GLU A 79 -8.74 1.68 5.93
C GLU A 79 -7.61 0.75 6.40
N ILE A 80 -6.53 0.62 5.63
CA ILE A 80 -5.36 -0.21 5.99
C ILE A 80 -4.41 0.51 6.95
N LEU A 81 -4.21 1.81 6.74
CA LEU A 81 -3.26 2.64 7.49
C LEU A 81 -3.83 3.14 8.82
N ASN A 82 -5.15 3.19 8.97
CA ASN A 82 -5.78 3.66 10.20
C ASN A 82 -5.41 2.75 11.39
N ASN A 83 -5.10 3.37 12.53
CA ASN A 83 -4.59 2.71 13.74
C ASN A 83 -3.26 1.97 13.57
N LYS A 84 -2.48 2.28 12.53
CA LYS A 84 -1.13 1.72 12.33
C LYS A 84 -0.07 2.57 13.00
N ASN A 85 0.90 1.92 13.63
CA ASN A 85 2.08 2.60 14.12
C ASN A 85 3.00 3.01 12.95
N LEU A 86 4.02 3.82 13.24
CA LEU A 86 4.95 4.34 12.22
C LEU A 86 5.59 3.22 11.39
N ASN A 87 6.08 2.16 12.04
CA ASN A 87 6.76 1.06 11.35
C ASN A 87 5.79 0.28 10.45
N GLU A 88 4.58 -0.01 10.93
CA GLU A 88 3.54 -0.65 10.12
C GLU A 88 3.17 0.23 8.92
N ALA A 89 2.96 1.53 9.11
CA ALA A 89 2.61 2.45 8.04
C ALA A 89 3.72 2.55 6.97
N VAL A 90 4.99 2.59 7.38
CA VAL A 90 6.14 2.55 6.47
C VAL A 90 6.15 1.26 5.65
N GLN A 91 5.96 0.11 6.30
CA GLN A 91 5.91 -1.19 5.60
C GLN A 91 4.76 -1.27 4.61
N ILE A 92 3.56 -0.85 5.02
CA ILE A 92 2.36 -0.85 4.18
C ILE A 92 2.56 0.02 2.94
N LEU A 93 3.03 1.27 3.11
CA LEU A 93 3.28 2.17 1.99
C LEU A 93 4.43 1.70 1.10
N GLY A 94 5.46 1.07 1.68
CA GLY A 94 6.56 0.47 0.91
C GLY A 94 6.07 -0.65 0.00
N ILE A 95 5.26 -1.57 0.53
CA ILE A 95 4.65 -2.67 -0.24
C ILE A 95 3.71 -2.12 -1.32
N PHE A 96 2.85 -1.15 -0.96
CA PHE A 96 1.97 -0.48 -1.92
C PHE A 96 2.76 0.13 -3.08
N LYS A 97 3.85 0.85 -2.78
CA LYS A 97 4.74 1.42 -3.78
C LYS A 97 5.34 0.36 -4.69
N TRP A 98 5.89 -0.73 -4.14
CA TRP A 98 6.48 -1.80 -4.95
C TRP A 98 5.46 -2.45 -5.88
N LEU A 99 4.25 -2.73 -5.40
CA LEU A 99 3.18 -3.28 -6.22
C LEU A 99 2.81 -2.30 -7.33
N PHE A 100 2.56 -1.04 -6.98
CA PHE A 100 2.25 0.00 -7.95
C PHE A 100 3.32 0.15 -9.04
N GLU A 101 4.60 0.19 -8.66
CA GLU A 101 5.72 0.29 -9.60
C GLU A 101 5.91 -0.98 -10.44
N ALA A 102 5.67 -2.17 -9.87
CA ALA A 102 5.72 -3.42 -10.62
C ALA A 102 4.70 -3.42 -11.77
N GLY A 103 3.52 -2.82 -11.54
CA GLY A 103 2.50 -2.61 -12.56
C GLY A 103 2.76 -1.46 -13.54
N GLU A 104 3.91 -0.79 -13.51
CA GLU A 104 4.14 0.41 -14.34
C GLU A 104 4.02 0.12 -15.85
N ARG A 105 4.59 -1.01 -16.28
CA ARG A 105 4.66 -1.41 -17.70
C ARG A 105 3.51 -2.31 -18.14
N THR A 106 2.68 -2.75 -17.21
CA THR A 106 1.58 -3.67 -17.47
C THR A 106 0.34 -2.88 -17.90
N ARG A 107 -0.28 -3.31 -19.01
CA ARG A 107 -1.54 -2.76 -19.51
C ARG A 107 -2.72 -3.53 -18.91
N ASP A 108 -3.93 -3.04 -19.14
CA ASP A 108 -5.17 -3.81 -18.90
C ASP A 108 -5.46 -4.16 -17.43
N PHE A 109 -5.01 -3.34 -16.48
CA PHE A 109 -5.40 -3.49 -15.07
C PHE A 109 -6.91 -3.40 -14.84
N ASP A 110 -7.66 -2.69 -15.69
CA ASP A 110 -9.12 -2.67 -15.65
C ASP A 110 -9.69 -4.06 -15.92
N GLN A 111 -9.17 -4.77 -16.93
CA GLN A 111 -9.57 -6.14 -17.24
C GLN A 111 -9.17 -7.10 -16.12
N PHE A 112 -7.94 -6.98 -15.60
CA PHE A 112 -7.49 -7.73 -14.44
C PHE A 112 -8.48 -7.58 -13.29
N LEU A 113 -8.79 -6.35 -12.86
CA LEU A 113 -9.70 -6.09 -11.74
C LEU A 113 -11.10 -6.68 -11.96
N ARG A 114 -11.61 -6.71 -13.20
CA ARG A 114 -12.91 -7.33 -13.53
C ARG A 114 -12.89 -8.86 -13.47
N GLN A 115 -11.78 -9.48 -13.88
CA GLN A 115 -11.66 -10.94 -13.97
C GLN A 115 -11.26 -11.58 -12.64
N THR A 116 -10.71 -10.79 -11.72
CA THR A 116 -10.18 -11.32 -10.46
C THR A 116 -11.32 -11.58 -9.47
N ALA A 117 -11.88 -12.78 -9.52
CA ALA A 117 -13.00 -13.20 -8.66
C ALA A 117 -12.55 -13.60 -7.23
N ASN A 118 -11.31 -14.09 -7.07
CA ASN A 118 -10.84 -14.63 -5.81
C ASN A 118 -9.99 -13.63 -5.02
N GLN A 119 -10.63 -12.91 -4.11
CA GLN A 119 -9.94 -11.93 -3.24
C GLN A 119 -8.86 -12.56 -2.35
N ASN A 120 -8.89 -13.87 -2.09
CA ASN A 120 -7.93 -14.56 -1.22
C ASN A 120 -6.60 -14.90 -1.91
N GLN A 121 -6.53 -14.82 -3.23
CA GLN A 121 -5.32 -15.09 -4.04
C GLN A 121 -4.87 -13.87 -4.86
N LEU A 122 -5.43 -12.70 -4.57
CA LEU A 122 -5.27 -11.51 -5.38
C LEU A 122 -3.80 -11.10 -5.58
N LEU A 123 -2.97 -11.19 -4.53
CA LEU A 123 -1.54 -10.90 -4.63
C LEU A 123 -0.83 -11.84 -5.60
N GLU A 124 -1.11 -13.14 -5.50
CA GLU A 124 -0.49 -14.16 -6.36
C GLU A 124 -0.92 -13.97 -7.82
N GLU A 125 -2.20 -13.67 -8.05
CA GLU A 125 -2.74 -13.36 -9.37
C GLU A 125 -2.17 -12.06 -9.94
N TYR A 126 -2.03 -11.03 -9.11
CA TYR A 126 -1.38 -9.76 -9.47
C TYR A 126 0.07 -9.97 -9.90
N ILE A 127 0.86 -10.72 -9.11
CA ILE A 127 2.27 -11.00 -9.44
C ILE A 127 2.34 -11.79 -10.76
N LYS A 128 1.54 -12.83 -10.93
CA LYS A 128 1.47 -13.58 -12.20
C LYS A 128 1.10 -12.68 -13.37
N PHE A 129 0.14 -11.79 -13.18
CA PHE A 129 -0.32 -10.85 -14.20
C PHE A 129 0.82 -9.91 -14.63
N VAL A 130 1.51 -9.28 -13.67
CA VAL A 130 2.64 -8.40 -13.95
C VAL A 130 3.81 -9.14 -14.60
N LEU A 131 4.12 -10.36 -14.17
CA LEU A 131 5.21 -11.15 -14.75
C LEU A 131 4.93 -11.64 -16.17
N ARG A 132 3.66 -11.80 -16.55
CA ARG A 132 3.23 -12.17 -17.91
C ARG A 132 3.21 -10.98 -18.87
N GLY A 133 2.99 -9.77 -18.37
CA GLY A 133 2.81 -8.55 -19.17
C GLY A 133 4.10 -7.91 -19.71
N ARG A 134 4.98 -8.70 -20.36
CA ARG A 134 6.16 -8.21 -21.07
C ARG A 134 6.07 -8.47 -22.57
#